data_AF-W1YLN8-F1
#
_entry.id   AF-W1YLN8-F1
#
_cell.length_a   1.000
_cell.length_b   1.000
_cell.length_c   1.000
_cell.angle_alpha   90.00
_cell.angle_beta   90.00
_cell.angle_gamma   90.00
#
_symmetry.space_group_name_H-M   'P 1'
#
loop_
_entity.id
_entity.type
_entity.pdbx_description
1 polymer ?
#
loop_
_entity_poly.entity_id
_entity_poly.type
_entity_poly.pdbx_seq_one_letter_code
_entity_poly.pdbx_strand_id
1 'polypeptide(L)'
;SPACPGPRTWRGARLGGRLPVVAVSTTGRTPAEAASHAAAACAAGADVVELRLDLLDAATGAGPVLGAEAGRRLAEGVWPAVQQVAAAVATTRLPLLA
;
A
#
# COMPACT_ATOMS: atom_id res chain seq x y z
N SER A 1 -23.97 -5.06 22.90
CA SER A 1 -22.73 -5.43 22.17
C SER A 1 -22.85 -4.87 20.77
N PRO A 2 -21.92 -4.05 20.26
CA PRO A 2 -21.92 -3.69 18.85
C PRO A 2 -21.74 -4.98 18.05
N ALA A 3 -22.55 -5.20 17.01
CA ALA A 3 -22.35 -6.35 16.13
C ALA A 3 -20.92 -6.31 15.60
N CYS A 4 -20.19 -7.42 15.71
CA CYS A 4 -18.89 -7.54 15.05
C CYS A 4 -19.11 -7.28 13.55
N PRO A 5 -18.42 -6.31 12.94
CA PRO A 5 -18.62 -6.00 11.54
C PRO A 5 -18.37 -7.27 10.71
N GLY A 6 -19.32 -7.60 9.84
CA GLY A 6 -19.20 -8.75 8.96
C GLY A 6 -18.02 -8.63 7.99
N PRO A 7 -17.63 -9.74 7.32
CA PRO A 7 -16.52 -9.75 6.38
C PRO A 7 -16.67 -8.68 5.29
N ARG A 8 -15.56 -8.07 4.87
CA ARG A 8 -15.53 -7.07 3.79
C ARG A 8 -14.65 -7.52 2.64
N THR A 9 -15.05 -7.18 1.43
CA THR A 9 -14.22 -7.41 0.24
C THR A 9 -13.41 -6.17 -0.08
N TRP A 10 -12.11 -6.35 -0.30
CA TRP A 10 -11.18 -5.31 -0.74
C TRP A 10 -10.36 -5.81 -1.92
N ARG A 11 -10.57 -5.25 -3.13
CA ARG A 11 -9.82 -5.59 -4.36
C ARG A 11 -9.66 -7.11 -4.59
N GLY A 12 -10.70 -7.89 -4.25
CA GLY A 12 -10.74 -9.35 -4.38
C GLY A 12 -10.39 -10.12 -3.10
N ALA A 13 -9.71 -9.52 -2.13
CA ALA A 13 -9.42 -10.13 -0.83
C ALA A 13 -10.63 -10.05 0.12
N ARG A 14 -10.90 -11.12 0.88
CA ARG A 14 -11.98 -11.18 1.87
C ARG A 14 -11.44 -10.99 3.29
N LEU A 15 -11.53 -9.77 3.80
CA LEU A 15 -11.12 -9.40 5.15
C LEU A 15 -12.15 -9.88 6.18
N GLY A 16 -11.68 -10.51 7.26
CA GLY A 16 -12.54 -11.14 8.27
C GLY A 16 -13.23 -12.43 7.80
N GLY A 17 -12.72 -13.05 6.73
CA GLY A 17 -13.18 -14.35 6.23
C GLY A 17 -12.65 -15.54 7.05
N ARG A 18 -12.87 -16.76 6.54
CA ARG A 18 -12.40 -18.01 7.17
C ARG A 18 -10.88 -18.17 7.12
N LEU A 19 -10.23 -17.61 6.09
CA LEU A 19 -8.79 -17.63 5.91
C LEU A 19 -8.21 -16.25 6.25
N PRO A 20 -7.05 -16.20 6.93
CA PRO A 20 -6.36 -14.94 7.17
C PRO A 20 -5.87 -14.35 5.84
N VAL A 21 -5.79 -13.02 5.80
CA VAL A 21 -5.22 -12.26 4.69
C VAL A 21 -3.81 -11.83 5.09
N VAL A 22 -2.84 -12.05 4.21
CA VAL A 22 -1.45 -11.68 4.42
C VAL A 22 -1.19 -10.30 3.82
N ALA A 23 -0.93 -9.33 4.70
CA ALA A 23 -0.45 -8.00 4.32
C ALA A 23 1.07 -7.93 4.47
N VAL A 24 1.75 -7.41 3.44
CA VAL A 24 3.19 -7.17 3.46
C VAL A 24 3.48 -5.69 3.32
N SER A 25 4.19 -5.12 4.30
CA SER A 25 4.59 -3.73 4.30
C SER A 25 5.86 -3.50 3.48
N THR A 26 5.86 -2.46 2.66
CA THR A 26 7.07 -1.96 2.02
C THR A 26 7.90 -1.18 3.03
N THR A 27 9.22 -1.39 3.01
CA THR A 27 10.19 -0.72 3.89
C THR A 27 11.22 0.10 3.12
N GLY A 28 11.03 0.26 1.81
CA GLY A 28 11.92 1.02 0.94
C GLY A 28 11.81 2.51 1.24
N ARG A 29 12.95 3.21 1.26
CA ARG A 29 13.00 4.65 1.54
C ARG A 29 12.76 5.49 0.30
N THR A 30 12.97 4.90 -0.87
CA THR A 30 12.66 5.52 -2.16
C THR A 30 11.42 4.90 -2.82
N PRO A 31 10.74 5.63 -3.72
CA PRO A 31 9.66 5.08 -4.55
C PRO A 31 10.04 3.79 -5.28
N ALA A 32 11.26 3.72 -5.82
CA ALA A 32 11.73 2.57 -6.58
C ALA A 32 11.96 1.34 -5.69
N GLU A 33 12.55 1.52 -4.51
CA GLU A 33 12.69 0.44 -3.52
C GLU A 33 11.33 -0.07 -3.05
N ALA A 34 10.40 0.84 -2.74
CA ALA A 34 9.04 0.47 -2.34
C ALA A 34 8.31 -0.30 -3.45
N ALA A 35 8.46 0.10 -4.71
CA ALA A 35 7.90 -0.60 -5.86
C ALA A 35 8.52 -2.00 -6.04
N SER A 36 9.84 -2.13 -5.87
CA SER A 36 10.53 -3.43 -5.90
C SER A 36 10.04 -4.37 -4.79
N HIS A 37 9.90 -3.87 -3.56
CA HIS A 37 9.34 -4.63 -2.45
C HIS A 37 7.89 -5.07 -2.72
N ALA A 38 7.07 -4.19 -3.29
CA ALA A 38 5.68 -4.49 -3.64
C ALA A 38 5.59 -5.60 -4.69
N ALA A 39 6.43 -5.56 -5.73
CA ALA A 39 6.52 -6.61 -6.74
C ALA A 39 6.95 -7.95 -6.12
N ALA A 40 8.00 -7.94 -5.28
CA ALA A 40 8.49 -9.14 -4.61
C ALA A 40 7.43 -9.76 -3.67
N ALA A 41 6.72 -8.92 -2.89
CA ALA A 41 5.63 -9.37 -2.04
C ALA A 41 4.49 -10.00 -2.85
N CYS A 42 4.12 -9.39 -3.97
CA CYS A 42 3.10 -9.94 -4.86
C CYS A 42 3.54 -11.28 -5.46
N ALA A 43 4.80 -11.40 -5.90
CA ALA A 43 5.36 -12.64 -6.43
C ALA A 43 5.41 -13.75 -5.37
N ALA A 44 5.58 -13.39 -4.09
CA ALA A 44 5.53 -14.31 -2.95
C ALA A 44 4.10 -14.67 -2.49
N GLY A 45 3.06 -14.11 -3.11
CA GLY A 45 1.66 -14.42 -2.81
C GLY A 45 1.00 -13.52 -1.76
N ALA A 46 1.50 -12.29 -1.54
CA ALA A 46 0.84 -11.35 -0.64
C ALA A 46 -0.57 -10.96 -1.14
N ASP A 47 -1.56 -11.07 -0.25
CA ASP A 47 -2.94 -10.66 -0.53
C ASP A 47 -3.09 -9.13 -0.56
N VAL A 48 -2.28 -8.44 0.24
CA VAL A 48 -2.27 -6.98 0.36
C VAL A 48 -0.82 -6.49 0.46
N VAL A 49 -0.52 -5.38 -0.21
CA VAL A 49 0.73 -4.64 -0.01
C VAL A 49 0.40 -3.33 0.70
N GLU A 50 1.10 -3.05 1.80
CA GLU A 50 1.01 -1.80 2.54
C GLU A 50 2.18 -0.87 2.16
N LEU A 51 1.86 0.34 1.69
CA LEU A 51 2.85 1.38 1.46
C LEU A 51 3.06 2.20 2.74
N ARG A 52 4.25 2.10 3.36
CA ARG A 52 4.61 2.88 4.54
C ARG A 52 5.15 4.24 4.15
N LEU A 53 4.23 5.19 3.99
CA LEU A 53 4.57 6.57 3.58
C LEU A 53 5.54 7.25 4.54
N ASP A 54 5.48 6.93 5.82
CA ASP A 54 6.38 7.47 6.85
C ASP A 54 7.85 7.07 6.67
N LEU A 55 8.12 6.02 5.90
CA LEU A 55 9.49 5.57 5.60
C LEU A 55 10.04 6.18 4.31
N LEU A 56 9.20 6.81 3.49
CA LEU A 56 9.66 7.43 2.25
C LEU A 56 10.42 8.73 2.56
N ASP A 57 11.61 8.89 2.01
CA ASP A 57 12.42 10.10 2.18
C ASP A 57 11.64 11.35 1.74
N ALA A 58 10.81 11.23 0.71
CA ALA A 58 9.92 12.29 0.23
C ALA A 58 8.89 12.76 1.28
N ALA A 59 8.54 11.92 2.27
CA ALA A 59 7.66 12.27 3.38
C ALA A 59 8.42 12.85 4.58
N THR A 60 9.70 12.51 4.76
CA THR A 60 10.52 12.98 5.90
C THR A 60 10.85 14.48 5.87
N GLY A 61 10.69 15.16 4.73
CA GLY A 61 10.85 16.61 4.60
C GLY A 61 9.66 17.44 5.10
N ALA A 62 8.53 16.80 5.41
CA ALA A 62 7.38 17.46 6.01
C ALA A 62 7.48 17.35 7.54
N GLY A 63 7.90 18.43 8.21
CA GLY A 63 7.79 18.55 9.67
C GLY A 63 6.33 18.38 10.14
N PRO A 64 6.03 18.46 11.46
CA PRO A 64 4.69 18.23 11.99
C PRO A 64 3.66 19.08 11.24
N VAL A 65 2.80 18.39 10.48
CA VAL A 65 1.93 18.97 9.46
C VAL A 65 0.77 19.70 10.15
N LEU A 66 0.80 21.03 10.12
CA LEU A 66 -0.32 21.87 10.56
C LEU A 66 -0.83 22.69 9.36
N GLY A 67 -1.73 22.11 8.56
CA GLY A 67 -2.50 22.84 7.55
C GLY A 67 -2.77 22.10 6.23
N ALA A 68 -3.88 22.44 5.56
CA ALA A 68 -4.33 21.84 4.30
C ALA A 68 -3.32 21.97 3.15
N GLU A 69 -2.59 23.08 3.08
CA GLU A 69 -1.55 23.31 2.07
C GLU A 69 -0.32 22.41 2.26
N ALA A 70 0.07 22.16 3.51
CA ALA A 70 1.15 21.23 3.81
C ALA A 70 0.73 19.77 3.53
N GLY A 71 -0.53 19.42 3.82
CA GLY A 71 -1.11 18.13 3.41
C GLY A 71 -1.14 17.95 1.90
N ARG A 72 -1.46 19.01 1.13
CA ARG A 72 -1.42 18.99 -0.34
C ARG A 72 -0.01 18.79 -0.88
N ARG A 73 0.99 19.51 -0.35
CA ARG A 73 2.40 19.36 -0.77
C ARG A 73 2.97 17.99 -0.43
N LEU A 74 2.61 17.44 0.73
CA LEU A 74 2.95 16.07 1.09
C LEU A 74 2.31 15.09 0.10
N ALA A 75 1.02 15.26 -0.23
CA ALA A 75 0.32 14.45 -1.21
C ALA A 75 0.99 14.53 -2.60
N GLU A 76 1.34 15.73 -3.07
CA GLU A 76 2.07 15.93 -4.34
C GLU A 76 3.45 15.24 -4.34
N GLY A 77 4.17 15.28 -3.21
CA GLY A 77 5.46 14.61 -3.06
C GLY A 77 5.41 13.09 -3.01
N VAL A 78 4.37 12.51 -2.39
CA VAL A 78 4.24 11.05 -2.23
C VAL A 78 3.41 10.38 -3.33
N TRP A 79 2.57 11.12 -4.05
CA TRP A 79 1.71 10.57 -5.11
C TRP A 79 2.48 9.81 -6.20
N PRO A 80 3.64 10.29 -6.69
CA PRO A 80 4.44 9.51 -7.63
C PRO A 80 4.89 8.16 -7.07
N ALA A 81 5.17 8.08 -5.77
CA ALA A 81 5.53 6.83 -5.10
C ALA A 81 4.34 5.86 -5.05
N VAL A 82 3.14 6.37 -4.73
CA VAL A 82 1.90 5.60 -4.79
C VAL A 82 1.68 5.03 -6.19
N GLN A 83 1.87 5.84 -7.24
CA GLN A 83 1.70 5.41 -8.62
C GLN A 83 2.70 4.32 -9.04
N GLN A 84 3.97 4.46 -8.68
CA GLN A 84 5.00 3.44 -8.99
C GLN A 84 4.70 2.11 -8.29
N VAL A 85 4.35 2.14 -7.01
CA VAL A 85 3.98 0.94 -6.26
C VAL A 85 2.72 0.30 -6.84
N ALA A 86 1.71 1.09 -7.18
CA ALA A 86 0.48 0.59 -7.81
C ALA A 86 0.76 -0.09 -9.17
N ALA A 87 1.64 0.49 -9.99
CA ALA A 87 2.05 -0.11 -11.26
C ALA A 87 2.80 -1.45 -11.07
N ALA A 88 3.68 -1.54 -10.06
CA ALA A 88 4.39 -2.77 -9.71
C ALA A 88 3.43 -3.89 -9.25
N VAL A 89 2.40 -3.54 -8.47
CA VAL A 89 1.36 -4.51 -8.04
C VAL A 89 0.52 -4.96 -9.23
N ALA A 90 0.13 -4.04 -10.12
CA ALA A 90 -0.73 -4.33 -11.28
C ALA A 90 -0.05 -5.26 -12.30
N THR A 91 1.27 -5.13 -12.48
CA THR A 91 2.05 -5.96 -13.42
C THR A 91 2.32 -7.36 -12.89
N THR A 92 2.39 -7.53 -11.56
CA THR A 92 2.69 -8.83 -10.93
C THR A 92 1.43 -9.70 -10.81
N ARG A 93 0.26 -9.09 -10.63
CA ARG A 93 -1.02 -9.81 -10.68
C ARG A 93 -1.46 -10.03 -12.12
N LEU A 94 -0.87 -11.03 -12.78
CA LEU A 94 -1.54 -11.66 -13.92
C LEU A 94 -2.95 -12.08 -13.50
N PRO A 95 -3.97 -11.99 -14.37
CA PRO A 95 -5.32 -12.39 -14.03
C PRO A 95 -5.25 -13.86 -13.61
N LEU A 96 -5.59 -14.13 -12.34
CA LEU A 96 -5.92 -15.47 -11.91
C LEU A 96 -7.10 -15.88 -12.79
N LEU A 97 -6.82 -16.74 -13.77
CA LEU A 97 -7.85 -17.41 -14.55
C LEU A 97 -8.79 -18.08 -13.55
N ALA A 98 -10.06 -17.68 -13.62
CA ALA A 98 -11.16 -18.33 -12.94
C ALA A 98 -11.38 -19.74 -13.48
#